data_AF-A0A2T6DSK6-F1
#
_entry.id   AF-A0A2T6DSK6-F1
#
_cell.length_a   1.000
_cell.length_b   1.000
_cell.length_c   1.000
_cell.angle_alpha   90.00
_cell.angle_beta   90.00
_cell.angle_gamma   90.00
#
_symmetry.space_group_name_H-M   'P 1'
#
loop_
_entity.id
_entity.type
_entity.pdbx_description
1 polymer ?
#
loop_
_entity_poly.entity_id
_entity_poly.type
_entity_poly.pdbx_seq_one_letter_code
_entity_poly.pdbx_strand_id
1 'polypeptide(L)'
;MFDDARSKRVIVVAHCLLNQCAISDGTADFPSQFREIVELLLEHQIGIIQLPCPELLCLGLERQDARGASRPLLQENSRIRNLMDSEQPRNVLQQKAEELASHLSDYQRHGFVVLGLLGVDRSPSCGVDTTSIGGKEMPGKGVFIEVIEKTLARHGVGLCMIGTKTGEKERSVERVKRFLAERFEGPSPSKSSV
;
A
#
# COMPACT_ATOMS: atom_id res chain seq x y z
N MET A 1 -18.20 19.29 12.86
CA MET A 1 -18.60 18.26 11.88
C MET A 1 -17.77 17.03 12.18
N PHE A 2 -18.40 15.85 12.22
CA PHE A 2 -17.77 14.59 12.63
C PHE A 2 -17.38 14.53 14.11
N ASP A 3 -18.29 14.92 15.00
CA ASP A 3 -18.06 14.96 16.45
C ASP A 3 -18.65 13.72 17.18
N ASP A 4 -18.75 12.60 16.44
CA ASP A 4 -19.19 11.30 16.94
C ASP A 4 -18.01 10.40 17.34
N ALA A 5 -18.25 9.10 17.54
CA ALA A 5 -17.30 8.14 18.09
C ALA A 5 -16.07 7.83 17.20
N ARG A 6 -15.94 8.41 16.00
CA ARG A 6 -14.81 8.14 15.09
C ARG A 6 -13.48 8.62 15.68
N SER A 7 -12.45 7.78 15.58
CA SER A 7 -11.08 8.13 15.97
C SER A 7 -10.45 9.25 15.13
N LYS A 8 -11.00 9.51 13.93
CA LYS A 8 -10.46 10.40 12.90
C LYS A 8 -9.05 10.01 12.42
N ARG A 9 -8.67 8.74 12.52
CA ARG A 9 -7.38 8.23 12.05
C ARG A 9 -7.58 7.22 10.94
N VAL A 10 -6.84 7.37 9.86
CA VAL A 10 -6.91 6.48 8.70
C VAL A 10 -5.50 6.14 8.19
N ILE A 11 -5.35 4.96 7.60
CA ILE A 11 -4.12 4.52 6.94
C ILE A 11 -4.45 3.85 5.61
N VAL A 12 -3.60 4.09 4.60
CA VAL A 12 -3.72 3.45 3.30
C VAL A 12 -3.04 2.08 3.35
N VAL A 13 -3.67 1.03 2.85
CA VAL A 13 -3.14 -0.34 2.92
C VAL A 13 -3.19 -1.01 1.56
N ALA A 14 -2.05 -1.54 1.11
CA ALA A 14 -1.97 -2.34 -0.11
C ALA A 14 -2.94 -3.52 -0.08
N HIS A 15 -3.69 -3.70 -1.17
CA HIS A 15 -4.77 -4.69 -1.29
C HIS A 15 -4.41 -6.09 -0.79
N CYS A 16 -3.23 -6.61 -1.14
CA CYS A 16 -2.85 -7.98 -0.79
C CYS A 16 -2.61 -8.20 0.70
N LEU A 17 -2.41 -7.15 1.50
CA LEU A 17 -2.41 -7.25 2.97
C LEU A 17 -3.82 -7.53 3.52
N LEU A 18 -4.86 -7.09 2.81
CA LEU A 18 -6.28 -7.29 3.15
C LEU A 18 -6.94 -8.43 2.38
N ASN A 19 -6.28 -8.97 1.34
CA ASN A 19 -6.81 -10.02 0.48
C ASN A 19 -5.69 -10.72 -0.30
N GLN A 20 -5.10 -11.75 0.30
CA GLN A 20 -4.12 -12.66 -0.31
C GLN A 20 -4.72 -13.48 -1.45
N CYS A 21 -6.04 -13.66 -1.53
CA CYS A 21 -6.66 -14.33 -2.68
C CYS A 21 -6.53 -13.53 -3.98
N ALA A 22 -6.08 -12.27 -3.92
CA ALA A 22 -5.84 -11.43 -5.07
C ALA A 22 -4.36 -11.35 -5.49
N ILE A 23 -3.43 -11.98 -4.76
CA ILE A 23 -2.00 -11.97 -5.07
C ILE A 23 -1.69 -12.93 -6.23
N SER A 24 -0.54 -12.77 -6.91
CA SER A 24 -0.15 -13.67 -7.99
C SER A 24 0.04 -15.10 -7.49
N ASP A 25 -0.20 -16.07 -8.38
CA ASP A 25 -0.11 -17.50 -8.05
C ASP A 25 1.25 -17.88 -7.44
N GLY A 26 1.24 -18.78 -6.45
CA GLY A 26 2.43 -19.25 -5.73
C GLY A 26 3.09 -18.23 -4.80
N THR A 27 2.43 -17.10 -4.49
CA THR A 27 3.03 -16.02 -3.66
C THR A 27 2.27 -15.69 -2.39
N ALA A 28 1.12 -16.32 -2.16
CA ALA A 28 0.34 -16.12 -0.94
C ALA A 28 1.06 -16.76 0.26
N ASP A 29 1.31 -15.97 1.29
CA ASP A 29 1.89 -16.44 2.55
C ASP A 29 0.80 -16.74 3.61
N PHE A 30 -0.42 -16.23 3.40
CA PHE A 30 -1.56 -16.42 4.29
C PHE A 30 -2.82 -16.83 3.50
N PRO A 31 -3.77 -17.56 4.13
CA PRO A 31 -4.98 -18.00 3.46
C PRO A 31 -5.96 -16.86 3.11
N SER A 32 -5.94 -15.73 3.83
CA SER A 32 -6.90 -14.64 3.64
C SER A 32 -6.26 -13.25 3.72
N GLN A 33 -5.94 -12.77 4.91
CA GLN A 33 -5.34 -11.45 5.14
C GLN A 33 -4.04 -11.62 5.92
N PHE A 34 -3.19 -10.59 5.90
CA PHE A 34 -2.11 -10.47 6.87
C PHE A 34 -2.72 -10.05 8.22
N ARG A 35 -3.23 -11.06 8.94
CA ARG A 35 -4.03 -10.93 10.16
C ARG A 35 -3.41 -9.99 11.19
N GLU A 36 -2.12 -10.13 11.47
CA GLU A 36 -1.44 -9.40 12.55
C GLU A 36 -1.40 -7.89 12.27
N ILE A 37 -1.26 -7.48 11.00
CA ILE A 37 -1.33 -6.06 10.63
C ILE A 37 -2.77 -5.56 10.78
N VAL A 38 -3.76 -6.34 10.34
CA VAL A 38 -5.18 -5.95 10.42
C VAL A 38 -5.64 -5.82 11.88
N GLU A 39 -5.30 -6.79 12.73
CA GLU A 39 -5.60 -6.75 14.16
C GLU A 39 -4.91 -5.57 14.85
N LEU A 40 -3.63 -5.32 14.53
CA LEU A 40 -2.91 -4.15 15.06
C LEU A 40 -3.62 -2.84 14.72
N LEU A 41 -4.05 -2.65 13.46
CA LEU A 41 -4.77 -1.44 13.07
C LEU A 41 -6.13 -1.31 13.78
N LEU A 42 -6.83 -2.44 13.97
CA LEU A 42 -8.10 -2.50 14.70
C LEU A 42 -7.94 -2.14 16.17
N GLU A 43 -6.95 -2.71 16.85
CA GLU A 43 -6.63 -2.42 18.26
C GLU A 43 -6.32 -0.93 18.48
N HIS A 44 -5.67 -0.28 17.51
CA HIS A 44 -5.38 1.15 17.53
C HIS A 44 -6.52 2.04 17.02
N GLN A 45 -7.69 1.47 16.69
CA GLN A 45 -8.87 2.16 16.16
C GLN A 45 -8.57 2.98 14.89
N ILE A 46 -7.76 2.42 13.99
CA ILE A 46 -7.36 3.05 12.73
C ILE A 46 -8.28 2.57 11.61
N GLY A 47 -8.93 3.50 10.91
CA GLY A 47 -9.69 3.21 9.70
C GLY A 47 -8.77 2.83 8.54
N ILE A 48 -9.20 1.88 7.70
CA ILE A 48 -8.41 1.39 6.57
C ILE A 48 -8.94 1.99 5.26
N ILE A 49 -8.07 2.68 4.53
CA ILE A 49 -8.30 3.04 3.13
C ILE A 49 -7.62 1.97 2.28
N GLN A 50 -8.42 1.14 1.59
CA GLN A 50 -7.87 0.11 0.73
C GLN A 50 -7.26 0.73 -0.54
N LEU A 51 -5.97 0.52 -0.75
CA LEU A 51 -5.33 0.81 -2.02
C LEU A 51 -5.69 -0.32 -3.00
N PRO A 52 -6.28 -0.04 -4.16
CA PRO A 52 -6.64 -1.09 -5.11
C PRO A 52 -5.38 -1.80 -5.62
N CYS A 53 -5.49 -3.10 -5.90
CA CYS A 53 -4.37 -3.86 -6.47
C CYS A 53 -4.15 -3.44 -7.93
N PRO A 54 -3.03 -2.77 -8.26
CA PRO A 54 -2.79 -2.30 -9.62
C PRO A 54 -2.68 -3.44 -10.63
N GLU A 55 -2.06 -4.55 -10.22
CA GLU A 55 -1.83 -5.71 -11.07
C GLU A 55 -3.13 -6.46 -11.34
N LEU A 56 -4.02 -6.60 -10.35
CA LEU A 56 -5.35 -7.19 -10.55
C LEU A 56 -6.19 -6.32 -11.50
N LEU A 57 -6.17 -5.01 -11.30
CA LEU A 57 -6.93 -4.07 -12.14
C LEU A 57 -6.50 -4.11 -13.62
N CYS A 58 -5.19 -4.21 -13.87
CA CYS A 58 -4.66 -4.11 -15.23
C CYS A 58 -4.47 -5.47 -15.92
N LEU A 59 -4.14 -6.51 -15.16
CA LEU A 59 -3.70 -7.80 -15.70
C LEU A 59 -4.62 -8.97 -15.32
N GLY A 60 -5.66 -8.74 -14.52
CA GLY A 60 -6.54 -9.81 -14.04
C GLY A 60 -5.88 -10.70 -12.98
N LEU A 61 -6.61 -11.70 -12.50
CA LEU A 61 -6.15 -12.55 -11.40
C LEU A 61 -4.94 -13.40 -11.79
N GLU A 62 -4.95 -13.97 -13.00
CA GLU A 62 -3.87 -14.76 -13.57
C GLU A 62 -2.67 -13.93 -14.09
N ARG A 63 -2.71 -12.60 -13.97
CA ARG A 63 -1.64 -11.69 -14.42
C ARG A 63 -1.24 -11.89 -15.89
N GLN A 64 -2.18 -12.31 -16.74
CA GLN A 64 -1.93 -12.69 -18.12
C GLN A 64 -0.87 -13.80 -18.29
N ASP A 65 -0.72 -14.71 -17.33
CA ASP A 65 0.09 -15.92 -17.48
C ASP A 65 -0.65 -17.15 -16.94
N ALA A 66 -1.19 -17.96 -17.87
CA ALA A 66 -1.88 -19.20 -17.54
C ALA A 66 -0.99 -20.26 -16.88
N ARG A 67 0.35 -20.09 -16.91
CA ARG A 67 1.28 -21.01 -16.24
C ARG A 67 1.49 -20.69 -14.76
N GLY A 68 1.00 -19.55 -14.28
CA GLY A 68 1.02 -19.17 -12.87
C GLY A 68 2.40 -19.30 -12.22
N ALA A 69 2.48 -20.05 -11.13
CA ALA A 69 3.68 -20.28 -10.33
C ALA A 69 4.77 -21.14 -11.00
N SER A 70 4.65 -21.48 -12.28
CA SER A 70 5.68 -22.28 -12.98
C SER A 70 7.01 -21.55 -13.15
N ARG A 71 7.05 -20.23 -12.94
CA ARG A 71 8.25 -19.40 -13.04
C ARG A 71 8.74 -18.99 -11.66
N PRO A 72 10.06 -18.87 -11.43
CA PRO A 72 10.58 -18.28 -10.20
C PRO A 72 9.97 -16.90 -9.91
N LEU A 73 9.56 -16.72 -8.65
CA LEU A 73 8.87 -15.52 -8.15
C LEU A 73 9.44 -14.19 -8.65
N LEU A 74 10.74 -13.97 -8.50
CA LEU A 74 11.36 -12.69 -8.86
C LEU A 74 11.38 -12.44 -10.37
N GLN A 75 11.44 -13.50 -11.17
CA GLN A 75 11.31 -13.40 -12.62
C GLN A 75 9.87 -13.11 -13.02
N GLU A 76 8.90 -13.67 -12.29
CA GLU A 76 7.49 -13.38 -12.53
C GLU A 76 7.15 -11.94 -12.16
N ASN A 77 7.58 -11.47 -10.99
CA ASN A 77 7.43 -10.07 -10.62
C ASN A 77 8.09 -9.12 -11.63
N SER A 78 9.25 -9.48 -12.18
CA SER A 78 9.91 -8.64 -13.20
C SER A 78 9.11 -8.59 -14.50
N ARG A 79 8.46 -9.69 -14.92
CA ARG A 79 7.54 -9.66 -16.08
C ARG A 79 6.33 -8.79 -15.79
N ILE A 80 5.70 -8.97 -14.62
CA ILE A 80 4.56 -8.15 -14.20
C ILE A 80 4.96 -6.67 -14.21
N ARG A 81 6.15 -6.32 -13.69
CA ARG A 81 6.66 -4.94 -13.74
C ARG A 81 6.67 -4.39 -15.16
N ASN A 82 7.24 -5.14 -16.11
CA ASN A 82 7.33 -4.70 -17.50
C ASN A 82 5.94 -4.49 -18.13
N LEU A 83 4.96 -5.35 -17.81
CA LEU A 83 3.58 -5.16 -18.24
C LEU A 83 2.97 -3.91 -17.62
N MET A 84 3.17 -3.70 -16.33
CA MET A 84 2.63 -2.55 -15.59
C MET A 84 3.27 -1.21 -15.97
N ASP A 85 4.44 -1.23 -16.61
CA ASP A 85 5.12 -0.02 -17.10
C ASP A 85 4.70 0.37 -18.54
N SER A 86 3.80 -0.39 -19.16
CA SER A 86 3.22 -0.02 -20.45
C SER A 86 2.16 1.08 -20.32
N GLU A 87 1.85 1.76 -21.42
CA GLU A 87 1.02 2.98 -21.45
C GLU A 87 -0.36 2.79 -20.80
N GLN A 88 -1.08 1.72 -21.16
CA GLN A 88 -2.44 1.50 -20.67
C GLN A 88 -2.49 1.28 -19.14
N PRO A 89 -1.71 0.35 -18.54
CA PRO A 89 -1.58 0.26 -17.09
C PRO A 89 -1.14 1.57 -16.44
N ARG A 90 -0.14 2.27 -16.99
CA ARG A 90 0.33 3.56 -16.45
C ARG A 90 -0.79 4.60 -16.37
N ASN A 91 -1.68 4.67 -17.36
CA ASN A 91 -2.86 5.55 -17.33
C ASN A 91 -3.84 5.16 -16.21
N VAL A 92 -4.09 3.87 -16.00
CA VAL A 92 -4.91 3.37 -14.88
C VAL A 92 -4.27 3.72 -13.54
N LEU A 93 -2.95 3.53 -13.39
CA LEU A 93 -2.22 3.89 -12.17
C LEU A 93 -2.32 5.39 -11.89
N GLN A 94 -2.17 6.22 -12.92
CA GLN A 94 -2.27 7.67 -12.78
C GLN A 94 -3.68 8.06 -12.30
N GLN A 95 -4.74 7.50 -12.89
CA GLN A 95 -6.10 7.75 -12.46
C GLN A 95 -6.31 7.36 -10.98
N LYS A 96 -5.84 6.18 -10.56
CA LYS A 96 -6.00 5.72 -9.17
C LYS A 96 -5.18 6.53 -8.18
N ALA A 97 -4.03 7.06 -8.58
CA ALA A 97 -3.26 7.99 -7.76
C ALA A 97 -3.97 9.34 -7.59
N GLU A 98 -4.65 9.84 -8.62
CA GLU A 98 -5.46 11.08 -8.54
C GLU A 98 -6.66 10.89 -7.60
N GLU A 99 -7.39 9.77 -7.73
CA GLU A 99 -8.48 9.41 -6.82
C GLU A 99 -7.99 9.34 -5.37
N LEU A 100 -6.84 8.69 -5.13
CA LEU A 100 -6.23 8.63 -3.81
C LEU A 100 -5.88 10.04 -3.29
N ALA A 101 -5.21 10.88 -4.08
CA ALA A 101 -4.86 12.24 -3.68
C ALA A 101 -6.10 13.04 -3.26
N SER A 102 -7.17 12.97 -4.05
CA SER A 102 -8.45 13.63 -3.73
C SER A 102 -9.02 13.13 -2.40
N HIS A 103 -9.06 11.81 -2.16
CA HIS A 103 -9.55 11.25 -0.90
C HIS A 103 -8.70 11.69 0.31
N LEU A 104 -7.37 11.66 0.17
CA LEU A 104 -6.48 12.05 1.27
C LEU A 104 -6.61 13.54 1.62
N SER A 105 -6.68 14.40 0.61
CA SER A 105 -6.95 15.82 0.80
C SER A 105 -8.29 16.07 1.50
N ASP A 106 -9.32 15.29 1.18
CA ASP A 106 -10.64 15.43 1.80
C ASP A 106 -10.63 15.01 3.28
N TYR A 107 -9.98 13.88 3.60
CA TYR A 107 -9.74 13.49 5.00
C TYR A 107 -9.02 14.58 5.79
N GLN A 108 -7.91 15.10 5.25
CA GLN A 108 -7.12 16.15 5.91
C GLN A 108 -7.92 17.44 6.11
N ARG A 109 -8.68 17.87 5.10
CA ARG A 109 -9.56 19.06 5.18
C ARG A 109 -10.59 18.95 6.30
N HIS A 110 -11.05 17.74 6.58
CA HIS A 110 -12.04 17.47 7.62
C HIS A 110 -11.43 17.06 8.98
N GLY A 111 -10.12 17.32 9.18
CA GLY A 111 -9.44 17.10 10.45
C GLY A 111 -9.13 15.64 10.77
N PHE A 112 -9.12 14.75 9.76
CA PHE A 112 -8.62 13.39 9.92
C PHE A 112 -7.11 13.37 9.78
N VAL A 113 -6.47 12.49 10.56
CA VAL A 113 -5.05 12.19 10.45
C VAL A 113 -4.87 10.99 9.53
N VAL A 114 -4.23 11.23 8.38
CA VAL A 114 -3.76 10.17 7.48
C VAL A 114 -2.38 9.73 7.95
N LEU A 115 -2.28 8.56 8.56
CA LEU A 115 -1.06 8.08 9.22
C LEU A 115 0.04 7.69 8.23
N GLY A 116 -0.34 7.20 7.05
CA GLY A 116 0.60 6.77 6.03
C GLY A 116 0.04 5.76 5.04
N LEU A 117 0.94 5.08 4.34
CA LEU A 117 0.66 3.99 3.41
C LEU A 117 1.53 2.76 3.74
N LEU A 118 0.87 1.61 3.87
CA LEU A 118 1.52 0.31 4.00
C LEU A 118 1.60 -0.35 2.62
N GLY A 119 2.80 -0.42 2.07
CA GLY A 119 3.09 -1.12 0.82
C GLY A 119 3.66 -2.52 1.05
N VAL A 120 3.98 -3.22 -0.03
CA VAL A 120 4.55 -4.57 0.02
C VAL A 120 5.84 -4.61 -0.76
N ASP A 121 6.96 -4.61 -0.05
CA ASP A 121 8.31 -4.75 -0.61
C ASP A 121 8.42 -6.00 -1.46
N ARG A 122 9.41 -6.00 -2.37
CA ARG A 122 9.55 -6.95 -3.50
C ARG A 122 8.47 -6.79 -4.58
N SER A 123 7.27 -6.29 -4.28
CA SER A 123 6.20 -6.14 -5.28
C SER A 123 6.65 -5.23 -6.43
N PRO A 124 6.37 -5.62 -7.69
CA PRO A 124 6.72 -4.79 -8.84
C PRO A 124 5.92 -3.48 -8.89
N SER A 125 4.78 -3.42 -8.20
CA SER A 125 3.85 -2.28 -8.24
C SER A 125 3.73 -1.56 -6.89
N CYS A 126 3.62 -2.29 -5.79
CA CYS A 126 3.37 -1.75 -4.45
C CYS A 126 4.60 -1.74 -3.53
N GLY A 127 5.80 -2.05 -4.04
CA GLY A 127 7.06 -1.99 -3.29
C GLY A 127 7.43 -0.58 -2.89
N VAL A 128 7.83 -0.38 -1.63
CA VAL A 128 8.15 0.96 -1.09
C VAL A 128 9.65 1.12 -0.95
N ASP A 129 10.30 0.18 -0.26
CA ASP A 129 11.73 0.18 -0.01
C ASP A 129 12.47 -0.69 -1.04
N THR A 130 11.87 -1.80 -1.46
CA THR A 130 12.40 -2.69 -2.51
C THR A 130 11.34 -3.09 -3.55
N THR A 131 11.82 -3.43 -4.75
CA THR A 131 11.00 -3.88 -5.90
C THR A 131 11.72 -4.97 -6.69
N SER A 132 11.03 -5.64 -7.61
CA SER A 132 11.61 -6.68 -8.46
C SER A 132 12.00 -6.15 -9.84
N ILE A 133 13.29 -6.25 -10.19
CA ILE A 133 13.84 -5.84 -11.49
C ILE A 133 14.83 -6.90 -11.96
N GLY A 134 14.72 -7.34 -13.22
CA GLY A 134 15.68 -8.26 -13.83
C GLY A 134 15.82 -9.60 -13.09
N GLY A 135 14.75 -10.09 -12.46
CA GLY A 135 14.75 -11.33 -11.69
C GLY A 135 15.36 -11.21 -10.30
N LYS A 136 15.58 -10.00 -9.79
CA LYS A 136 16.17 -9.73 -8.47
C LYS A 136 15.31 -8.76 -7.67
N GLU A 137 15.31 -8.92 -6.36
CA GLU A 137 14.81 -7.90 -5.44
C GLU A 137 15.90 -6.83 -5.26
N MET A 138 15.56 -5.57 -5.53
CA MET A 138 16.49 -4.44 -5.57
C MET A 138 15.89 -3.27 -4.78
N PRO A 139 16.73 -2.41 -4.16
CA PRO A 139 16.25 -1.14 -3.60
C PRO A 139 15.52 -0.30 -4.66
N GLY A 140 14.37 0.26 -4.30
CA GLY A 140 13.55 1.06 -5.21
C GLY A 140 12.06 0.84 -5.03
N LYS A 141 11.26 1.59 -5.79
CA LYS A 141 9.80 1.61 -5.68
C LYS A 141 9.13 0.78 -6.76
N GLY A 142 7.98 0.23 -6.41
CA GLY A 142 7.05 -0.34 -7.36
C GLY A 142 6.46 0.76 -8.24
N VAL A 143 6.05 0.40 -9.47
CA VAL A 143 5.57 1.39 -10.45
C VAL A 143 4.39 2.22 -9.95
N PHE A 144 3.51 1.66 -9.12
CA PHE A 144 2.37 2.40 -8.59
C PHE A 144 2.78 3.34 -7.45
N ILE A 145 3.71 2.91 -6.59
CA ILE A 145 4.25 3.77 -5.53
C ILE A 145 4.96 4.99 -6.13
N GLU A 146 5.72 4.83 -7.22
CA GLU A 146 6.33 5.96 -7.95
C GLU A 146 5.28 6.96 -8.46
N VAL A 147 4.17 6.46 -9.03
CA VAL A 147 3.08 7.28 -9.56
C VAL A 147 2.33 7.99 -8.42
N ILE A 148 2.06 7.29 -7.31
CA ILE A 148 1.43 7.86 -6.11
C ILE A 148 2.30 8.99 -5.57
N GLU A 149 3.59 8.75 -5.35
CA GLU A 149 4.50 9.76 -4.80
C GLU A 149 4.53 11.04 -5.65
N LYS A 150 4.69 10.90 -6.98
CA LYS A 150 4.67 12.05 -7.91
C LYS A 150 3.33 12.78 -7.88
N THR A 151 2.23 12.05 -7.81
CA THR A 151 0.88 12.62 -7.80
C THR A 151 0.62 13.39 -6.51
N LEU A 152 0.93 12.80 -5.36
CA LEU A 152 0.76 13.43 -4.05
C LEU A 152 1.64 14.69 -3.93
N ALA A 153 2.89 14.64 -4.41
CA ALA A 153 3.77 15.81 -4.43
C ALA A 153 3.18 16.97 -5.26
N ARG A 154 2.60 16.70 -6.43
CA ARG A 154 1.92 17.71 -7.27
C ARG A 154 0.70 18.33 -6.58
N HIS A 155 0.00 17.58 -5.75
CA HIS A 155 -1.15 18.07 -4.96
C HIS A 155 -0.76 18.66 -3.60
N GLY A 156 0.54 18.69 -3.26
CA GLY A 156 1.00 19.15 -1.95
C GLY A 156 0.56 18.28 -0.78
N VAL A 157 0.23 17.01 -1.03
CA VAL A 157 -0.20 16.05 -0.01
C VAL A 157 1.01 15.28 0.51
N GLY A 158 1.36 15.50 1.79
CA GLY A 158 2.38 14.70 2.46
C GLY A 158 1.83 13.33 2.88
N LEU A 159 2.50 12.25 2.51
CA LEU A 159 2.17 10.89 2.94
C LEU A 159 3.43 10.08 3.17
N CYS A 160 3.59 9.56 4.38
CA CYS A 160 4.71 8.68 4.69
C CYS A 160 4.36 7.24 4.29
N MET A 161 5.30 6.54 3.69
CA MET A 161 5.09 5.19 3.17
C MET A 161 6.10 4.25 3.82
N ILE A 162 5.67 3.04 4.16
CA ILE A 162 6.56 1.98 4.65
C ILE A 162 6.31 0.67 3.92
N GLY A 163 7.39 -0.03 3.60
CA GLY A 163 7.35 -1.39 3.08
C GLY A 163 7.08 -2.42 4.16
N THR A 164 6.25 -3.41 3.82
CA THR A 164 6.05 -4.66 4.56
C THR A 164 6.35 -5.84 3.66
N LYS A 165 6.52 -7.03 4.20
CA LYS A 165 6.76 -8.25 3.42
C LYS A 165 6.12 -9.43 4.12
N THR A 166 5.12 -10.03 3.47
CA THR A 166 4.30 -11.10 4.05
C THR A 166 5.13 -12.32 4.45
N GLY A 167 6.16 -12.67 3.67
CA GLY A 167 7.11 -13.73 4.01
C GLY A 167 8.13 -13.37 5.11
N GLU A 168 8.14 -12.13 5.60
CA GLU A 168 8.94 -11.66 6.75
C GLU A 168 8.00 -11.12 7.83
N LYS A 169 7.08 -11.98 8.30
CA LYS A 169 5.95 -11.61 9.14
C LYS A 169 6.33 -10.79 10.38
N GLU A 170 7.17 -11.33 11.26
CA GLU A 170 7.50 -10.71 12.55
C GLU A 170 8.19 -9.35 12.35
N ARG A 171 9.10 -9.28 11.37
CA ARG A 171 9.80 -8.06 11.00
C ARG A 171 8.85 -6.99 10.48
N SER A 172 7.87 -7.39 9.66
CA SER A 172 6.87 -6.49 9.10
C SER A 172 5.97 -5.92 10.20
N VAL A 173 5.50 -6.75 11.12
CA VAL A 173 4.67 -6.32 12.25
C VAL A 173 5.43 -5.33 13.13
N GLU A 174 6.70 -5.62 13.46
CA GLU A 174 7.52 -4.71 14.26
C GLU A 174 7.78 -3.37 13.56
N ARG A 175 8.02 -3.40 12.25
CA ARG A 175 8.18 -2.17 11.43
C ARG A 175 6.91 -1.33 11.44
N VAL A 176 5.73 -1.94 11.34
CA VAL A 176 4.44 -1.23 11.42
C VAL A 176 4.21 -0.67 12.82
N LYS A 177 4.50 -1.43 13.89
CA LYS A 177 4.38 -0.92 15.27
C LYS A 177 5.22 0.34 15.50
N ARG A 178 6.48 0.32 15.08
CA ARG A 178 7.38 1.48 15.17
C ARG A 178 6.85 2.66 14.36
N PHE A 179 6.43 2.40 13.13
CA PHE A 179 5.84 3.42 12.27
C PHE A 179 4.62 4.08 12.92
N LEU A 180 3.72 3.30 13.52
CA LEU A 180 2.55 3.84 14.21
C LEU A 180 2.94 4.64 15.46
N ALA A 181 3.89 4.15 16.27
CA ALA A 181 4.38 4.86 17.45
C ALA A 181 4.92 6.26 17.10
N GLU A 182 5.77 6.36 16.07
CA GLU A 182 6.31 7.64 15.57
C GLU A 182 5.20 8.61 15.12
N ARG A 183 4.07 8.09 14.61
CA ARG A 183 2.94 8.92 14.15
C ARG A 183 2.01 9.34 15.28
N PHE A 184 1.92 8.55 16.34
CA PHE A 184 1.17 8.91 17.54
C PHE A 184 1.92 9.91 18.43
N GLU A 185 3.25 9.89 18.41
CA GLU A 185 4.11 10.79 19.19
C GLU A 185 4.42 12.14 18.49
N GLY A 186 3.96 12.32 17.23
CA GLY A 186 4.00 13.60 16.54
C GLY A 186 3.18 14.69 17.25
N PRO A 187 3.40 15.99 16.96
CA PRO A 187 2.80 17.08 17.73
C PRO A 187 1.28 16.91 17.81
N SER A 188 0.81 16.71 19.06
CA SER A 188 -0.61 16.62 19.40
C SER A 188 -1.36 17.78 18.75
N PRO A 189 -2.51 17.54 18.07
CA PRO A 189 -3.36 18.65 17.66
C PRO A 189 -3.69 19.43 18.93
N SER A 190 -3.22 20.68 18.96
CA SER A 190 -3.41 21.60 20.07
C SER A 190 -4.84 21.46 20.57
N LYS A 191 -5.01 21.05 21.84
CA LYS A 191 -6.30 21.11 22.50
C LYS A 191 -6.79 22.54 22.37
N SER A 192 -7.72 22.77 21.46
CA SER A 192 -8.50 23.99 21.43
C SER A 192 -9.27 24.02 22.74
N SER A 193 -8.76 24.77 23.70
CA SER A 193 -9.46 25.15 24.90
C SER A 193 -10.75 25.88 24.50
N VAL A 194 -11.88 25.22 24.74
CA VAL A 194 -13.19 25.84 24.94
C VAL A 194 -13.57 25.56 26.38
#